data_AF-S9TZD4-F1
#
_entry.id   AF-S9TZD4-F1
#
_cell.length_a   1.000
_cell.length_b   1.000
_cell.length_c   1.000
_cell.angle_alpha   90.00
_cell.angle_beta   90.00
_cell.angle_gamma   90.00
#
_symmetry.space_group_name_H-M   'P 1'
#
loop_
_entity.id
_entity.type
_entity.pdbx_description
1 polymer ?
#
loop_
_entity_poly.entity_id
_entity_poly.type
_entity_poly.pdbx_seq_one_letter_code
_entity_poly.pdbx_strand_id
1 'polypeptide(L)'
;MATALDDGSGTTVKGHFSALTERYYAEVLNSTLASTDRGLLRLVCQLIAECELLWQRVGAAGAFSSNDSLDDYSTTAVEMVWTPYLIGDLYQRLQGPQGGSDPATVAGGAAERFAGERALLSGGGRGSAAGVPELRAYTDSVLSSSAALAALPRQEALARSHAWFRVFFEWMENMELVTEETVERYSVYRAEQRTQRIELQRQTRELRSAWAELEARVQYLHAKRRRMRELLEASGEGLEEAGGEEEEALRERALARLRWSIYDACHQLQLSARELDMLRAIQPEQRATISAQYQQTLDAVRRGELSLGRQTYTVLPGGGMVVGTPQHPQPVDADALARAGGLSSEAMSAIASQQFFRQQVQQELMVDRNPPTMSLQDFAAKESAEVQRQMAEAAAAQQEQAEEDARLGREGVEERQRQKDSAWADWKDAHPAYGITNKGNYS
;
A
#
# COMPACT_ATOMS: atom_id res chain seq x y z
N MET A 1 2.19 -40.96 2.26
CA MET A 1 1.43 -40.67 3.50
C MET A 1 2.39 -40.03 4.49
N ALA A 2 2.53 -38.70 4.40
CA ALA A 2 3.44 -37.93 5.23
C ALA A 2 2.81 -37.73 6.61
N THR A 3 3.48 -38.20 7.64
CA THR A 3 3.13 -37.98 9.04
C THR A 3 3.27 -36.49 9.36
N ALA A 4 2.14 -35.86 9.64
CA ALA A 4 2.08 -34.51 10.20
C ALA A 4 2.95 -34.45 11.46
N LEU A 5 3.92 -33.54 11.45
CA LEU A 5 4.66 -33.14 12.65
C LEU A 5 3.67 -32.40 13.53
N ASP A 6 3.19 -33.11 14.54
CA ASP A 6 2.24 -32.66 15.56
C ASP A 6 2.98 -31.73 16.54
N ASP A 7 3.04 -30.44 16.20
CA ASP A 7 3.41 -29.39 17.14
C ASP A 7 2.33 -29.38 18.25
N GLY A 8 2.70 -29.57 19.52
CA GLY A 8 1.79 -29.73 20.66
C GLY A 8 0.75 -28.62 20.97
N SER A 9 0.52 -27.68 20.06
CA SER A 9 -0.73 -26.92 19.94
C SER A 9 -1.57 -27.61 18.86
N GLY A 10 -2.72 -28.21 19.16
CA GLY A 10 -3.56 -28.92 18.18
C GLY A 10 -4.09 -28.11 16.97
N THR A 11 -3.48 -26.98 16.64
CA THR A 11 -3.64 -26.20 15.41
C THR A 11 -2.82 -26.81 14.27
N THR A 12 -3.49 -27.24 13.21
CA THR A 12 -2.84 -27.69 11.98
C THR A 12 -2.03 -26.57 11.32
N VAL A 13 -1.04 -26.90 10.48
CA VAL A 13 -0.25 -25.91 9.70
C VAL A 13 -1.18 -24.97 8.90
N LYS A 14 -2.24 -25.53 8.32
CA LYS A 14 -3.30 -24.75 7.65
C LYS A 14 -4.01 -23.80 8.62
N GLY A 15 -4.43 -24.29 9.79
CA GLY A 15 -5.09 -23.47 10.81
C GLY A 15 -4.19 -22.33 11.30
N HIS A 16 -2.89 -22.59 11.47
CA HIS A 16 -1.92 -21.57 11.83
C HIS A 16 -1.78 -20.51 10.73
N PHE A 17 -1.61 -20.92 9.47
CA PHE A 17 -1.57 -20.00 8.34
C PHE A 17 -2.86 -19.16 8.23
N SER A 18 -4.04 -19.78 8.34
CA SER A 18 -5.32 -19.06 8.32
C SER A 18 -5.37 -17.99 9.42
N ALA A 19 -4.99 -18.33 10.65
CA ALA A 19 -4.95 -17.37 11.76
C ALA A 19 -3.99 -16.20 11.50
N LEU A 20 -2.81 -16.46 10.93
CA LEU A 20 -1.86 -15.40 10.55
C LEU A 20 -2.46 -14.49 9.47
N THR A 21 -3.09 -15.07 8.45
CA THR A 21 -3.71 -14.27 7.38
C THR A 21 -4.87 -13.42 7.88
N GLU A 22 -5.73 -13.95 8.75
CA GLU A 22 -6.84 -13.19 9.34
C GLU A 22 -6.33 -12.02 10.19
N ARG A 23 -5.32 -12.23 11.03
CA ARG A 23 -4.67 -11.17 11.81
C ARG A 23 -4.06 -10.11 10.89
N TYR A 24 -3.36 -10.52 9.85
CA TYR A 24 -2.82 -9.60 8.85
C TYR A 24 -3.92 -8.73 8.20
N TYR A 25 -5.05 -9.33 7.79
CA TYR A 25 -6.15 -8.56 7.21
C TYR A 25 -6.80 -7.60 8.22
N ALA A 26 -7.18 -8.11 9.39
CA ALA A 26 -7.95 -7.36 10.36
C ALA A 26 -7.13 -6.24 11.00
N GLU A 27 -5.87 -6.52 11.35
CA GLU A 27 -5.09 -5.66 12.23
C GLU A 27 -4.00 -4.85 11.50
N VAL A 28 -3.55 -5.31 10.31
CA VAL A 28 -2.49 -4.65 9.53
C VAL A 28 -3.05 -3.96 8.28
N LEU A 29 -3.76 -4.68 7.40
CA LEU A 29 -4.29 -4.08 6.17
C LEU A 29 -5.45 -3.12 6.43
N ASN A 30 -6.39 -3.50 7.30
CA ASN A 30 -7.55 -2.69 7.65
C ASN A 30 -7.32 -1.82 8.90
N SER A 31 -6.07 -1.71 9.34
CA SER A 31 -5.72 -0.93 10.52
C SER A 31 -6.09 0.55 10.35
N THR A 32 -6.68 1.13 11.39
CA THR A 32 -6.84 2.58 11.53
C THR A 32 -5.70 3.22 12.32
N LEU A 33 -4.78 2.39 12.83
CA LEU A 33 -3.64 2.83 13.62
C LEU A 33 -2.58 3.47 12.73
N ALA A 34 -1.92 4.50 13.25
CA ALA A 34 -0.79 5.13 12.58
C ALA A 34 0.41 4.18 12.48
N SER A 35 1.22 4.32 11.43
CA SER A 35 2.45 3.52 11.23
C SER A 35 3.51 3.69 12.32
N THR A 36 3.38 4.74 13.14
CA THR A 36 4.23 5.03 14.31
C THR A 36 3.70 4.42 15.61
N ASP A 37 2.52 3.78 15.59
CA ASP A 37 1.94 3.18 16.78
C ASP A 37 2.77 1.99 17.28
N ARG A 38 3.05 1.97 18.58
CA ARG A 38 3.87 0.93 19.22
C ARG A 38 3.13 -0.41 19.36
N GLY A 39 1.80 -0.41 19.38
CA GLY A 39 0.99 -1.61 19.34
C GLY A 39 1.09 -2.27 17.96
N LEU A 40 0.85 -1.48 16.91
CA LEU A 40 0.96 -1.93 15.52
C LEU A 40 2.37 -2.44 15.20
N LEU A 41 3.43 -1.72 15.61
CA LEU A 41 4.81 -2.15 15.38
C LEU A 41 5.11 -3.52 16.04
N ARG A 42 4.67 -3.71 17.30
CA ARG A 42 4.86 -4.99 18.00
C ARG A 42 4.13 -6.12 17.28
N LEU A 43 2.91 -5.87 16.84
CA LEU A 43 2.13 -6.84 16.08
C LEU A 43 2.82 -7.21 14.77
N VAL A 44 3.29 -6.22 14.00
CA VAL A 44 4.01 -6.45 12.73
C VAL A 44 5.27 -7.29 12.98
N CYS A 45 6.07 -6.97 13.99
CA CYS A 45 7.25 -7.77 14.34
C CYS A 45 6.90 -9.22 14.72
N GLN A 46 5.81 -9.43 15.46
CA GLN A 46 5.32 -10.77 15.79
C GLN A 46 4.88 -11.54 14.54
N LEU A 47 4.07 -10.91 13.68
CA LEU A 47 3.61 -11.54 12.45
C LEU A 47 4.76 -11.89 11.50
N ILE A 48 5.79 -11.05 11.40
CA ILE A 48 7.00 -11.37 10.61
C ILE A 48 7.66 -12.64 11.16
N ALA A 49 7.91 -12.69 12.47
CA ALA A 49 8.58 -13.83 13.09
C ALA A 49 7.76 -15.13 12.96
N GLU A 50 6.44 -15.06 13.11
CA GLU A 50 5.55 -16.21 12.94
C GLU A 50 5.48 -16.67 11.48
N CYS A 51 5.38 -15.76 10.52
CA CYS A 51 5.40 -16.08 9.09
C CYS A 51 6.75 -16.67 8.63
N GLU A 52 7.87 -16.12 9.07
CA GLU A 52 9.21 -16.66 8.75
C GLU A 52 9.37 -18.08 9.30
N LEU A 53 8.91 -18.33 10.53
CA LEU A 53 8.98 -19.65 11.15
C LEU A 53 8.04 -20.65 10.47
N LEU A 54 6.84 -20.22 10.09
CA LEU A 54 5.93 -21.03 9.27
C LEU A 54 6.58 -21.41 7.95
N TRP A 55 7.17 -20.44 7.24
CA TRP A 55 7.82 -20.68 5.96
C TRP A 55 8.99 -21.68 6.08
N GLN A 56 9.83 -21.53 7.10
CA GLN A 56 10.92 -22.47 7.38
C GLN A 56 10.42 -23.90 7.63
N ARG A 57 9.31 -24.06 8.39
CA ARG A 57 8.72 -25.37 8.67
C ARG A 57 8.13 -26.01 7.43
N VAL A 58 7.44 -25.23 6.60
CA VAL A 58 6.86 -25.71 5.35
C VAL A 58 7.97 -26.11 4.36
N GLY A 59 9.06 -25.34 4.30
CA GLY A 59 10.25 -25.70 3.53
C GLY A 59 10.95 -26.96 4.02
N ALA A 60 11.14 -27.11 5.35
CA ALA A 60 11.75 -28.30 5.94
C ALA A 60 10.91 -29.58 5.75
N ALA A 61 9.59 -29.43 5.65
CA ALA A 61 8.68 -30.52 5.31
C ALA A 61 8.77 -30.96 3.83
N GLY A 62 9.47 -30.18 2.97
CA GLY A 62 9.55 -30.43 1.54
C GLY A 62 8.21 -30.24 0.84
N ALA A 63 7.37 -29.33 1.33
CA ALA A 63 6.03 -29.11 0.79
C ALA A 63 6.02 -28.43 -0.60
N PHE A 64 7.14 -27.83 -0.99
CA PHE A 64 7.31 -27.17 -2.28
C PHE A 64 8.58 -27.65 -2.96
N SER A 65 8.49 -27.94 -4.25
CA SER A 65 9.63 -28.24 -5.10
C SER A 65 9.65 -27.31 -6.32
N SER A 66 10.84 -26.91 -6.76
CA SER A 66 11.00 -26.11 -7.98
C SER A 66 10.64 -26.87 -9.26
N ASN A 67 10.48 -28.19 -9.17
CA ASN A 67 10.12 -29.05 -10.30
C ASN A 67 8.62 -29.36 -10.38
N ASP A 68 7.83 -28.91 -9.39
CA ASP A 68 6.40 -29.17 -9.34
C ASP A 68 5.65 -28.12 -10.16
N SER A 69 4.66 -28.57 -10.92
CA SER A 69 3.75 -27.69 -11.66
C SER A 69 2.62 -27.19 -10.76
N LEU A 70 1.89 -26.16 -11.21
CA LEU A 70 0.77 -25.60 -10.45
C LEU A 70 -0.28 -26.67 -10.04
N ASP A 71 -0.49 -27.66 -10.90
CA ASP A 71 -1.50 -28.70 -10.71
C ASP A 71 -1.07 -29.78 -9.71
N ASP A 72 0.24 -29.89 -9.43
CA ASP A 72 0.77 -30.81 -8.42
C ASP A 72 0.50 -30.30 -6.99
N TYR A 73 0.21 -29.01 -6.84
CA TYR A 73 -0.06 -28.39 -5.55
C TYR A 73 -1.52 -28.52 -5.13
N SER A 74 -1.73 -29.04 -3.92
CA SER A 74 -3.04 -28.94 -3.25
C SER A 74 -3.46 -27.47 -3.06
N THR A 75 -4.76 -27.21 -2.99
CA THR A 75 -5.31 -25.87 -2.73
C THR A 75 -4.72 -25.22 -1.47
N THR A 76 -4.46 -26.01 -0.43
CA THR A 76 -3.84 -25.52 0.81
C THR A 76 -2.38 -25.13 0.62
N ALA A 77 -1.63 -25.88 -0.21
CA ALA A 77 -0.25 -25.53 -0.54
C ALA A 77 -0.20 -24.23 -1.35
N VAL A 78 -1.06 -24.08 -2.37
CA VAL A 78 -1.19 -22.84 -3.16
C VAL A 78 -1.50 -21.63 -2.27
N GLU A 79 -2.34 -21.79 -1.25
CA GLU A 79 -2.61 -20.73 -0.28
C GLU A 79 -1.35 -20.32 0.50
N MET A 80 -0.53 -21.28 0.92
CA MET A 80 0.67 -21.06 1.74
C MET A 80 1.83 -20.42 0.96
N VAL A 81 1.89 -20.56 -0.36
CA VAL A 81 2.87 -19.85 -1.22
C VAL A 81 2.71 -18.32 -1.14
N TRP A 82 1.60 -17.84 -0.57
CA TRP A 82 1.43 -16.41 -0.29
C TRP A 82 2.29 -15.89 0.87
N THR A 83 2.89 -16.76 1.68
CA THR A 83 3.67 -16.40 2.87
C THR A 83 4.86 -15.46 2.59
N PRO A 84 5.71 -15.69 1.57
CA PRO A 84 6.81 -14.77 1.23
C PRO A 84 6.33 -13.35 0.90
N TYR A 85 5.18 -13.20 0.22
CA TYR A 85 4.59 -11.88 -0.04
C TYR A 85 4.19 -11.18 1.27
N LEU A 86 3.52 -11.91 2.19
CA LEU A 86 3.12 -11.36 3.49
C LEU A 86 4.33 -10.84 4.27
N ILE A 87 5.41 -11.62 4.30
CA ILE A 87 6.65 -11.23 4.97
C ILE A 87 7.21 -9.95 4.31
N GLY A 88 7.28 -9.92 2.97
CA GLY A 88 7.71 -8.76 2.19
C GLY A 88 6.93 -7.48 2.53
N ASP A 89 5.60 -7.54 2.55
CA ASP A 89 4.73 -6.40 2.90
C ASP A 89 4.89 -5.99 4.37
N LEU A 90 4.99 -6.94 5.30
CA LEU A 90 5.18 -6.63 6.71
C LEU A 90 6.52 -5.90 6.96
N TYR A 91 7.60 -6.29 6.28
CA TYR A 91 8.87 -5.57 6.34
C TYR A 91 8.78 -4.13 5.79
N GLN A 92 7.93 -3.86 4.79
CA GLN A 92 7.68 -2.49 4.29
C GLN A 92 7.07 -1.58 5.37
N ARG A 93 6.43 -2.15 6.39
CA ARG A 93 5.74 -1.38 7.44
C ARG A 93 6.64 -1.02 8.62
N LEU A 94 7.84 -1.59 8.70
CA LEU A 94 8.81 -1.30 9.76
C LEU A 94 9.49 0.06 9.53
N GLN A 95 9.27 1.01 10.43
CA GLN A 95 9.85 2.37 10.37
C GLN A 95 11.29 2.47 10.94
N GLY A 96 11.77 1.41 11.59
CA GLY A 96 13.05 1.36 12.31
C GLY A 96 13.08 2.17 13.61
N PRO A 97 14.15 2.04 14.42
CA PRO A 97 14.25 2.74 15.70
C PRO A 97 14.26 4.25 15.49
N GLN A 98 13.22 4.93 15.98
CA GLN A 98 13.14 6.39 16.01
C GLN A 98 14.02 6.94 17.15
N GLY A 99 15.33 6.92 16.93
CA GLY A 99 16.33 7.44 17.85
C GLY A 99 17.73 7.10 17.34
N GLY A 100 18.55 8.12 17.12
CA GLY A 100 19.93 7.99 16.65
C GLY A 100 20.81 7.21 17.62
N SER A 101 20.74 5.89 17.55
CA SER A 101 21.71 4.99 18.14
C SER A 101 22.56 4.43 17.01
N ASP A 102 23.87 4.47 17.22
CA ASP A 102 24.89 4.29 16.19
C ASP A 102 24.76 2.97 15.41
N PRO A 103 24.95 3.00 14.07
CA PRO A 103 24.87 1.81 13.22
C PRO A 103 26.03 0.82 13.39
N ALA A 104 27.03 1.13 14.22
CA ALA A 104 28.28 0.38 14.29
C ALA A 104 28.18 -0.96 15.03
N THR A 105 27.16 -1.18 15.86
CA THR A 105 27.13 -2.34 16.77
C THR A 105 26.31 -3.53 16.27
N VAL A 106 25.55 -3.39 15.16
CA VAL A 106 24.54 -4.40 14.76
C VAL A 106 24.91 -5.14 13.46
N ALA A 107 25.89 -4.64 12.69
CA ALA A 107 26.24 -5.19 11.37
C ALA A 107 26.88 -6.59 11.40
N GLY A 108 27.38 -7.05 12.56
CA GLY A 108 28.14 -8.31 12.66
C GLY A 108 27.33 -9.60 12.62
N GLY A 109 26.02 -9.57 12.91
CA GLY A 109 25.20 -10.80 13.05
C GLY A 109 24.21 -11.08 11.91
N ALA A 110 23.98 -10.10 11.02
CA ALA A 110 22.92 -10.18 10.01
C ALA A 110 23.39 -10.78 8.67
N ALA A 111 24.66 -10.57 8.30
CA ALA A 111 25.23 -11.08 7.05
C ALA A 111 25.32 -12.62 7.01
N GLU A 112 25.46 -13.28 8.18
CA GLU A 112 25.54 -14.75 8.26
C GLU A 112 24.18 -15.44 8.05
N ARG A 113 23.05 -14.78 8.35
CA ARG A 113 21.73 -15.40 8.14
C ARG A 113 21.32 -15.47 6.68
N PHE A 114 21.77 -14.50 5.87
CA PHE A 114 21.44 -14.45 4.44
C PHE A 114 22.29 -15.43 3.60
N ALA A 115 23.45 -15.86 4.11
CA ALA A 115 24.26 -16.90 3.50
C ALA A 115 23.70 -18.31 3.74
N GLY A 116 22.92 -18.51 4.82
CA GLY A 116 22.31 -19.79 5.18
C GLY A 116 21.21 -20.25 4.21
N GLU A 117 20.50 -19.32 3.55
CA GLU A 117 19.38 -19.66 2.66
C GLU A 117 19.83 -20.24 1.31
N ARG A 118 21.05 -19.94 0.84
CA ARG A 118 21.63 -20.59 -0.34
C ARG A 118 22.23 -21.97 -0.05
N ALA A 119 22.43 -22.33 1.21
CA ALA A 119 23.04 -23.60 1.61
C ALA A 119 22.02 -24.76 1.80
N LEU A 120 20.72 -24.49 1.73
CA LEU A 120 19.66 -25.45 2.05
C LEU A 120 19.30 -26.45 0.93
N LEU A 121 20.06 -26.49 -0.17
CA LEU A 121 19.92 -27.52 -1.21
C LEU A 121 20.65 -28.84 -0.87
N SER A 122 21.27 -28.97 0.30
CA SER A 122 21.96 -30.20 0.69
C SER A 122 21.98 -30.40 2.21
N GLY A 123 21.37 -31.49 2.68
CA GLY A 123 21.65 -32.06 4.00
C GLY A 123 20.43 -32.34 4.84
N GLY A 124 20.00 -33.60 4.86
CA GLY A 124 18.94 -34.09 5.73
C GLY A 124 19.40 -34.54 7.12
N GLY A 125 18.41 -34.71 8.01
CA GLY A 125 18.46 -35.76 9.04
C GLY A 125 18.17 -35.37 10.50
N ARG A 126 17.13 -36.03 11.05
CA ARG A 126 16.91 -36.52 12.44
C ARG A 126 16.39 -35.55 13.53
N GLY A 127 15.08 -35.60 13.81
CA GLY A 127 14.44 -36.57 14.74
C GLY A 127 14.43 -36.32 16.27
N SER A 128 13.26 -35.90 16.77
CA SER A 128 12.55 -36.26 18.05
C SER A 128 12.93 -35.63 19.41
N ALA A 129 11.98 -34.88 20.04
CA ALA A 129 11.18 -35.25 21.23
C ALA A 129 10.74 -34.04 22.11
N ALA A 130 9.47 -34.04 22.55
CA ALA A 130 8.85 -33.31 23.67
C ALA A 130 8.12 -31.96 23.41
N GLY A 131 6.80 -32.04 23.17
CA GLY A 131 5.88 -30.94 22.83
C GLY A 131 5.47 -29.94 23.93
N VAL A 132 6.20 -29.82 25.04
CA VAL A 132 6.05 -28.72 26.04
C VAL A 132 7.27 -27.79 26.04
N PRO A 133 8.51 -28.31 25.95
CA PRO A 133 9.68 -27.50 25.57
C PRO A 133 9.53 -26.81 24.22
N GLU A 134 8.83 -27.44 23.27
CA GLU A 134 8.73 -27.00 21.89
C GLU A 134 7.86 -25.75 21.70
N LEU A 135 6.73 -25.64 22.42
CA LEU A 135 5.90 -24.42 22.40
C LEU A 135 6.61 -23.25 23.09
N ARG A 136 7.36 -23.50 24.17
CA ARG A 136 8.19 -22.47 24.81
C ARG A 136 9.33 -22.03 23.91
N ALA A 137 10.03 -22.97 23.26
CA ALA A 137 11.07 -22.66 22.29
C ALA A 137 10.51 -21.88 21.09
N TYR A 138 9.30 -22.20 20.63
CA TYR A 138 8.57 -21.45 19.61
C TYR A 138 8.30 -20.01 20.08
N THR A 139 7.69 -19.83 21.25
CA THR A 139 7.39 -18.48 21.77
C THR A 139 8.65 -17.68 22.03
N ASP A 140 9.72 -18.31 22.54
CA ASP A 140 10.99 -17.66 22.82
C ASP A 140 11.69 -17.24 21.53
N SER A 141 11.63 -18.07 20.48
CA SER A 141 12.12 -17.76 19.14
C SER A 141 11.38 -16.55 18.53
N VAL A 142 10.05 -16.56 18.60
CA VAL A 142 9.20 -15.46 18.10
C VAL A 142 9.46 -14.17 18.87
N LEU A 143 9.57 -14.22 20.21
CA LEU A 143 9.84 -13.05 21.05
C LEU A 143 11.25 -12.49 20.82
N SER A 144 12.26 -13.37 20.69
CA SER A 144 13.64 -12.98 20.39
C SER A 144 13.75 -12.32 19.01
N SER A 145 13.13 -12.93 18.00
CA SER A 145 13.08 -12.38 16.64
C SER A 145 12.33 -11.06 16.62
N SER A 146 11.16 -10.97 17.27
CA SER A 146 10.37 -9.74 17.35
C SER A 146 11.12 -8.57 18.00
N ALA A 147 11.92 -8.83 19.04
CA ALA A 147 12.73 -7.80 19.69
C ALA A 147 13.86 -7.31 18.77
N ALA A 148 14.52 -8.22 18.06
CA ALA A 148 15.55 -7.89 17.07
C ALA A 148 14.98 -7.10 15.88
N LEU A 149 13.77 -7.46 15.42
CA LEU A 149 13.06 -6.78 14.33
C LEU A 149 12.67 -5.34 14.70
N ALA A 150 12.29 -5.09 15.95
CA ALA A 150 11.97 -3.74 16.41
C ALA A 150 13.18 -2.79 16.41
N ALA A 151 14.40 -3.33 16.54
CA ALA A 151 15.64 -2.56 16.51
C ALA A 151 16.23 -2.37 15.09
N LEU A 152 15.57 -2.93 14.08
CA LEU A 152 16.12 -3.04 12.73
C LEU A 152 16.04 -1.67 12.00
N PRO A 153 17.14 -1.15 11.41
CA PRO A 153 17.10 0.12 10.72
C PRO A 153 16.21 0.05 9.47
N ARG A 154 15.55 1.16 9.12
CA ARG A 154 14.66 1.25 7.95
C ARG A 154 15.31 0.74 6.66
N GLN A 155 16.59 1.06 6.44
CA GLN A 155 17.36 0.57 5.29
C GLN A 155 17.40 -0.96 5.20
N GLU A 156 17.67 -1.63 6.32
CA GLU A 156 17.72 -3.10 6.39
C GLU A 156 16.32 -3.69 6.23
N ALA A 157 15.28 -3.04 6.77
CA ALA A 157 13.90 -3.51 6.66
C ALA A 157 13.46 -3.54 5.19
N LEU A 158 13.74 -2.45 4.47
CA LEU A 158 13.48 -2.36 3.04
C LEU A 158 14.29 -3.36 2.22
N ALA A 159 15.59 -3.53 2.54
CA ALA A 159 16.43 -4.51 1.86
C ALA A 159 15.88 -5.95 2.03
N ARG A 160 15.42 -6.30 3.23
CA ARG A 160 14.78 -7.59 3.51
C ARG A 160 13.44 -7.74 2.82
N SER A 161 12.62 -6.69 2.81
CA SER A 161 11.37 -6.68 2.06
C SER A 161 11.62 -6.99 0.56
N HIS A 162 12.60 -6.31 -0.04
CA HIS A 162 12.96 -6.53 -1.45
C HIS A 162 13.43 -7.96 -1.72
N ALA A 163 14.21 -8.54 -0.80
CA ALA A 163 14.62 -9.93 -0.88
C ALA A 163 13.42 -10.89 -0.83
N TRP A 164 12.50 -10.70 0.10
CA TRP A 164 11.30 -11.53 0.21
C TRP A 164 10.39 -11.43 -1.00
N PHE A 165 10.26 -10.25 -1.61
CA PHE A 165 9.55 -10.12 -2.88
C PHE A 165 10.23 -10.86 -4.02
N ARG A 166 11.57 -10.95 -4.06
CA ARG A 166 12.28 -11.79 -5.05
C ARG A 166 11.98 -13.27 -4.85
N VAL A 167 12.07 -13.76 -3.61
CA VAL A 167 11.69 -15.15 -3.28
C VAL A 167 10.25 -15.40 -3.73
N PHE A 168 9.34 -14.46 -3.47
CA PHE A 168 7.95 -14.57 -3.93
C PHE A 168 7.86 -14.67 -5.46
N PHE A 169 8.56 -13.81 -6.22
CA PHE A 169 8.54 -13.88 -7.69
C PHE A 169 9.13 -15.16 -8.24
N GLU A 170 10.24 -15.65 -7.68
CA GLU A 170 10.84 -16.95 -8.07
C GLU A 170 9.81 -18.08 -7.95
N TRP A 171 9.01 -18.11 -6.88
CA TRP A 171 7.92 -19.08 -6.75
C TRP A 171 6.78 -18.86 -7.74
N MET A 172 6.40 -17.61 -8.02
CA MET A 172 5.35 -17.30 -8.99
C MET A 172 5.76 -17.64 -10.43
N GLU A 173 7.04 -17.50 -10.75
CA GLU A 173 7.64 -17.91 -12.04
C GLU A 173 7.69 -19.44 -12.15
N ASN A 174 8.13 -20.14 -11.11
CA ASN A 174 8.14 -21.62 -11.08
C ASN A 174 6.73 -22.21 -11.23
N MET A 175 5.71 -21.53 -10.70
CA MET A 175 4.30 -21.92 -10.83
C MET A 175 3.64 -21.43 -12.13
N GLU A 176 4.41 -20.81 -13.03
CA GLU A 176 3.96 -20.26 -14.32
C GLU A 176 2.80 -19.23 -14.19
N LEU A 177 2.71 -18.55 -13.05
CA LEU A 177 1.68 -17.53 -12.80
C LEU A 177 2.07 -16.16 -13.38
N VAL A 178 3.37 -15.94 -13.58
CA VAL A 178 3.93 -14.73 -14.18
C VAL A 178 5.19 -15.07 -14.97
N THR A 179 5.47 -14.29 -16.00
CA THR A 179 6.73 -14.38 -16.74
C THR A 179 7.77 -13.44 -16.15
N GLU A 180 9.05 -13.83 -16.20
CA GLU A 180 10.19 -13.01 -15.82
C GLU A 180 10.13 -11.61 -16.48
N GLU A 181 9.80 -11.56 -17.78
CA GLU A 181 9.63 -10.30 -18.52
C GLU A 181 8.58 -9.35 -17.91
N THR A 182 7.50 -9.90 -17.34
CA THR A 182 6.44 -9.11 -16.70
C THR A 182 6.92 -8.54 -15.37
N VAL A 183 7.64 -9.35 -14.58
CA VAL A 183 8.23 -8.92 -13.31
C VAL A 183 9.26 -7.82 -13.55
N GLU A 184 10.17 -7.98 -14.51
CA GLU A 184 11.16 -6.97 -14.85
C GLU A 184 10.53 -5.66 -15.35
N ARG A 185 9.46 -5.77 -16.16
CA ARG A 185 8.75 -4.62 -16.71
C ARG A 185 8.11 -3.76 -15.61
N TYR A 186 7.47 -4.39 -14.63
CA TYR A 186 6.68 -3.66 -13.63
C TYR A 186 7.40 -3.43 -12.29
N SER A 187 8.46 -4.16 -11.96
CA SER A 187 9.15 -4.01 -10.65
C SER A 187 10.02 -2.75 -10.56
N VAL A 188 10.55 -2.25 -11.69
CA VAL A 188 11.50 -1.14 -11.71
C VAL A 188 10.79 0.19 -11.98
N TYR A 189 11.03 1.18 -11.11
CA TYR A 189 10.53 2.53 -11.34
C TYR A 189 11.29 3.22 -12.48
N ARG A 190 10.57 3.62 -13.53
CA ARG A 190 11.11 4.42 -14.65
C ARG A 190 10.26 5.66 -14.85
N ALA A 191 10.84 6.84 -14.63
CA ALA A 191 10.12 8.12 -14.67
C ALA A 191 9.47 8.39 -16.04
N GLU A 192 10.12 7.96 -17.12
CA GLU A 192 9.70 8.17 -18.50
C GLU A 192 8.50 7.30 -18.91
N GLN A 193 8.24 6.21 -18.19
CA GLN A 193 7.26 5.18 -18.57
C GLN A 193 5.94 5.35 -17.79
N ARG A 194 5.34 6.55 -17.88
CA ARG A 194 4.06 6.87 -17.20
C ARG A 194 2.93 5.92 -17.59
N THR A 195 2.87 5.49 -18.86
CA THR A 195 1.85 4.56 -19.36
C THR A 195 1.88 3.22 -18.64
N GLN A 196 3.07 2.64 -18.44
CA GLN A 196 3.24 1.37 -17.71
C GLN A 196 2.83 1.48 -16.25
N ARG A 197 3.06 2.64 -15.61
CA ARG A 197 2.60 2.88 -14.23
C ARG A 197 1.08 2.97 -14.13
N ILE A 198 0.43 3.61 -15.09
CA ILE A 198 -1.04 3.68 -15.16
C ILE A 198 -1.61 2.28 -15.40
N GLU A 199 -1.00 1.51 -16.29
CA GLU A 199 -1.37 0.13 -16.55
C GLU A 199 -1.22 -0.75 -15.30
N LEU A 200 -0.08 -0.67 -14.61
CA LEU A 200 0.16 -1.37 -13.35
C LEU A 200 -0.93 -1.04 -12.32
N GLN A 201 -1.21 0.25 -12.11
CA GLN A 201 -2.25 0.68 -11.17
C GLN A 201 -3.65 0.20 -11.58
N ARG A 202 -3.95 0.17 -12.88
CA ARG A 202 -5.21 -0.38 -13.40
C ARG A 202 -5.31 -1.88 -13.13
N GLN A 203 -4.28 -2.64 -13.48
CA GLN A 203 -4.23 -4.09 -13.25
C GLN A 203 -4.34 -4.44 -11.76
N THR A 204 -3.64 -3.72 -10.88
CA THR A 204 -3.76 -3.92 -9.42
C THR A 204 -5.20 -3.71 -8.96
N ARG A 205 -5.91 -2.70 -9.48
CA ARG A 205 -7.32 -2.44 -9.12
C ARG A 205 -8.27 -3.50 -9.66
N GLU A 206 -8.13 -3.87 -10.93
CA GLU A 206 -8.96 -4.90 -11.59
C GLU A 206 -8.79 -6.27 -10.92
N LEU A 207 -7.55 -6.65 -10.61
CA LEU A 207 -7.27 -7.91 -9.90
C LEU A 207 -7.76 -7.87 -8.45
N ARG A 208 -7.73 -6.70 -7.80
CA ARG A 208 -8.27 -6.55 -6.45
C ARG A 208 -9.78 -6.73 -6.43
N SER A 209 -10.51 -6.16 -7.40
CA SER A 209 -11.97 -6.36 -7.50
C SER A 209 -12.30 -7.82 -7.83
N ALA A 210 -11.60 -8.44 -8.78
CA ALA A 210 -11.82 -9.84 -9.14
C ALA A 210 -11.58 -10.79 -7.95
N TRP A 211 -10.53 -10.54 -7.18
CA TRP A 211 -10.29 -11.31 -5.96
C TRP A 211 -11.38 -11.08 -4.90
N ALA A 212 -11.84 -9.84 -4.70
CA ALA A 212 -12.93 -9.56 -3.75
C ALA A 212 -14.24 -10.28 -4.12
N GLU A 213 -14.55 -10.41 -5.41
CA GLU A 213 -15.71 -11.18 -5.90
C GLU A 213 -15.57 -12.68 -5.58
N LEU A 214 -14.40 -13.26 -5.81
CA LEU A 214 -14.13 -14.67 -5.47
C LEU A 214 -14.12 -14.92 -3.97
N GLU A 215 -13.63 -13.97 -3.18
CA GLU A 215 -13.70 -14.03 -1.72
C GLU A 215 -15.17 -14.02 -1.22
N ALA A 216 -16.01 -13.14 -1.77
CA ALA A 216 -17.43 -13.12 -1.48
C ALA A 216 -18.13 -14.44 -1.88
N ARG A 217 -17.74 -15.04 -3.02
CA ARG A 217 -18.25 -16.35 -3.47
C ARG A 217 -17.91 -17.46 -2.48
N VAL A 218 -16.66 -17.53 -2.01
CA VAL A 218 -16.23 -18.51 -1.00
C VAL A 218 -16.98 -18.32 0.32
N GLN A 219 -17.13 -17.06 0.79
CA GLN A 219 -17.91 -16.75 2.00
C GLN A 219 -19.36 -17.19 1.87
N TYR A 220 -19.99 -16.95 0.72
CA TYR A 220 -21.35 -17.39 0.43
C TYR A 220 -21.47 -18.93 0.48
N LEU A 221 -20.53 -19.66 -0.14
CA LEU A 221 -20.55 -21.13 -0.13
C LEU A 221 -20.36 -21.70 1.28
N HIS A 222 -19.46 -21.14 2.07
CA HIS A 222 -19.29 -21.51 3.48
C HIS A 222 -20.56 -21.24 4.30
N ALA A 223 -21.18 -20.07 4.14
CA ALA A 223 -22.43 -19.73 4.83
C ALA A 223 -23.58 -20.64 4.40
N LYS A 224 -23.70 -20.94 3.09
CA LYS A 224 -24.67 -21.89 2.53
C LYS A 224 -24.49 -23.27 3.15
N ARG A 225 -23.26 -23.79 3.22
CA ARG A 225 -22.98 -25.10 3.82
C ARG A 225 -23.28 -25.12 5.31
N ARG A 226 -22.90 -24.09 6.05
CA ARG A 226 -23.21 -23.98 7.48
C ARG A 226 -24.71 -24.05 7.72
N ARG A 227 -25.49 -23.28 6.96
CA ARG A 227 -26.95 -23.28 7.04
C ARG A 227 -27.56 -24.63 6.63
N MET A 228 -27.03 -25.27 5.58
CA MET A 228 -27.48 -26.60 5.17
C MET A 228 -27.23 -27.65 6.26
N ARG A 229 -26.08 -27.57 6.94
CA ARG A 229 -25.77 -28.45 8.08
C ARG A 229 -26.74 -28.25 9.23
N GLU A 230 -27.01 -27.01 9.61
CA GLU A 230 -27.98 -26.67 10.66
C GLU A 230 -29.40 -27.17 10.33
N LEU A 231 -29.81 -27.12 9.05
CA LEU A 231 -31.11 -27.63 8.60
C LEU A 231 -31.19 -29.16 8.60
N LEU A 232 -30.10 -29.84 8.21
CA LEU A 232 -30.05 -31.30 8.13
C LEU A 232 -29.89 -31.95 9.50
N GLU A 233 -29.15 -31.33 10.42
CA GLU A 233 -29.14 -31.71 11.84
C GLU A 233 -30.55 -31.62 12.45
N ALA A 234 -31.37 -30.66 12.00
CA ALA A 234 -32.77 -30.54 12.43
C ALA A 234 -33.72 -31.56 11.78
N SER A 235 -33.42 -32.08 10.58
CA SER A 235 -34.23 -33.08 9.88
C SER A 235 -33.80 -34.54 10.13
N GLY A 236 -32.62 -34.76 10.72
CA GLY A 236 -32.08 -36.09 10.99
C GLY A 236 -31.51 -36.80 9.75
N GLU A 237 -31.30 -36.06 8.65
CA GLU A 237 -30.73 -36.58 7.40
C GLU A 237 -29.24 -36.23 7.28
N GLY A 238 -28.45 -37.14 6.70
CA GLY A 238 -27.02 -36.93 6.44
C GLY A 238 -26.78 -36.01 5.25
N LEU A 239 -25.75 -35.15 5.34
CA LEU A 239 -25.35 -34.25 4.27
C LEU A 239 -24.45 -35.00 3.28
N GLU A 240 -24.87 -35.16 2.03
CA GLU A 240 -24.00 -35.68 0.97
C GLU A 240 -22.91 -34.64 0.66
N GLU A 241 -21.64 -35.03 0.74
CA GLU A 241 -20.49 -34.15 0.52
C GLU A 241 -20.37 -33.72 -0.96
N ALA A 242 -21.12 -32.68 -1.34
CA ALA A 242 -20.81 -31.88 -2.53
C ALA A 242 -19.61 -30.97 -2.23
N GLY A 243 -18.44 -31.57 -1.99
CA GLY A 243 -17.20 -30.89 -1.60
C GLY A 243 -16.47 -30.18 -2.74
N GLY A 244 -16.70 -30.61 -4.00
CA GLY A 244 -15.94 -30.17 -5.17
C GLY A 244 -16.06 -28.67 -5.48
N GLU A 245 -17.29 -28.12 -5.53
CA GLU A 245 -17.51 -26.71 -5.89
C GLU A 245 -16.84 -25.72 -4.92
N GLU A 246 -16.74 -26.08 -3.63
CA GLU A 246 -16.11 -25.24 -2.62
C GLU A 246 -14.59 -25.32 -2.72
N GLU A 247 -14.02 -26.51 -2.97
CA GLU A 247 -12.59 -26.69 -3.17
C GLU A 247 -12.11 -25.93 -4.41
N GLU A 248 -12.86 -26.00 -5.51
CA GLU A 248 -12.60 -25.23 -6.74
C GLU A 248 -12.64 -23.72 -6.46
N ALA A 249 -13.68 -23.23 -5.78
CA ALA A 249 -13.78 -21.81 -5.43
C ALA A 249 -12.64 -21.34 -4.50
N LEU A 250 -12.20 -22.19 -3.56
CA LEU A 250 -11.05 -21.91 -2.69
C LEU A 250 -9.75 -21.80 -3.51
N ARG A 251 -9.55 -22.70 -4.48
CA ARG A 251 -8.40 -22.68 -5.39
C ARG A 251 -8.41 -21.44 -6.28
N GLU A 252 -9.55 -21.13 -6.91
CA GLU A 252 -9.71 -19.92 -7.73
C GLU A 252 -9.40 -18.64 -6.93
N ARG A 253 -9.93 -18.54 -5.71
CA ARG A 253 -9.66 -17.42 -4.81
C ARG A 253 -8.16 -17.32 -4.47
N ALA A 254 -7.51 -18.44 -4.16
CA ALA A 254 -6.08 -18.46 -3.84
C ALA A 254 -5.23 -17.97 -5.02
N LEU A 255 -5.53 -18.43 -6.24
CA LEU A 255 -4.85 -17.99 -7.46
C LEU A 255 -5.09 -16.50 -7.76
N ALA A 256 -6.32 -16.02 -7.61
CA ALA A 256 -6.64 -14.60 -7.79
C ALA A 256 -5.87 -13.71 -6.81
N ARG A 257 -5.75 -14.16 -5.55
CA ARG A 257 -4.95 -13.48 -4.52
C ARG A 257 -3.47 -13.44 -4.89
N LEU A 258 -2.89 -14.55 -5.36
CA LEU A 258 -1.49 -14.60 -5.81
C LEU A 258 -1.26 -13.64 -6.99
N ARG A 259 -2.14 -13.68 -8.00
CA ARG A 259 -2.06 -12.77 -9.16
C ARG A 259 -2.10 -11.30 -8.75
N TRP A 260 -3.03 -10.91 -7.87
CA TRP A 260 -3.08 -9.55 -7.34
C TRP A 260 -1.77 -9.19 -6.62
N SER A 261 -1.26 -10.10 -5.78
CA SER A 261 -0.06 -9.89 -4.97
C SER A 261 1.21 -9.68 -5.81
N ILE A 262 1.29 -10.26 -7.02
CA ILE A 262 2.40 -10.04 -7.96
C ILE A 262 2.48 -8.58 -8.38
N TYR A 263 1.38 -8.01 -8.85
CA TYR A 263 1.34 -6.61 -9.28
C TYR A 263 1.44 -5.63 -8.11
N ASP A 264 0.85 -5.99 -6.97
CA ASP A 264 0.99 -5.20 -5.74
C ASP A 264 2.45 -5.18 -5.25
N ALA A 265 3.15 -6.31 -5.23
CA ALA A 265 4.57 -6.38 -4.90
C ALA A 265 5.43 -5.54 -5.84
N CYS A 266 5.17 -5.58 -7.16
CA CYS A 266 5.83 -4.70 -8.13
C CYS A 266 5.59 -3.22 -7.78
N HIS A 267 4.37 -2.85 -7.42
CA HIS A 267 4.06 -1.48 -7.00
C HIS A 267 4.81 -1.08 -5.72
N GLN A 268 4.85 -1.95 -4.70
CA GLN A 268 5.58 -1.72 -3.46
C GLN A 268 7.10 -1.57 -3.69
N LEU A 269 7.67 -2.35 -4.61
CA LEU A 269 9.07 -2.23 -5.01
C LEU A 269 9.35 -0.87 -5.68
N GLN A 270 8.49 -0.42 -6.59
CA GLN A 270 8.63 0.91 -7.20
C GLN A 270 8.64 2.05 -6.17
N LEU A 271 7.77 1.97 -5.17
CA LEU A 271 7.66 2.98 -4.12
C LEU A 271 8.87 2.98 -3.18
N SER A 272 9.32 1.80 -2.77
CA SER A 272 10.37 1.65 -1.76
C SER A 272 11.79 1.65 -2.31
N ALA A 273 12.00 1.38 -3.61
CA ALA A 273 13.33 1.36 -4.24
C ALA A 273 14.04 2.71 -4.13
N ARG A 274 13.34 3.82 -4.41
CA ARG A 274 13.93 5.15 -4.28
C ARG A 274 14.28 5.48 -2.83
N GLU A 275 13.41 5.09 -1.89
CA GLU A 275 13.68 5.27 -0.45
C GLU A 275 14.96 4.52 -0.06
N LEU A 276 15.08 3.26 -0.46
CA LEU A 276 16.25 2.43 -0.18
C LEU A 276 17.52 2.99 -0.81
N ASP A 277 17.47 3.45 -2.06
CA ASP A 277 18.61 4.06 -2.75
C ASP A 277 19.05 5.35 -2.07
N MET A 278 18.10 6.20 -1.64
CA MET A 278 18.41 7.39 -0.84
C MET A 278 19.06 6.99 0.49
N LEU A 279 18.50 6.02 1.21
CA LEU A 279 19.05 5.59 2.50
C LEU A 279 20.46 4.99 2.38
N ARG A 280 20.73 4.25 1.29
CA ARG A 280 22.05 3.69 0.96
C ARG A 280 23.05 4.75 0.52
N ALA A 281 22.62 5.72 -0.29
CA ALA A 281 23.47 6.81 -0.77
C ALA A 281 23.92 7.71 0.38
N ILE A 282 23.08 7.88 1.39
CA ILE A 282 23.42 8.63 2.60
C ILE A 282 24.30 7.75 3.50
N GLN A 283 25.59 7.63 3.16
CA GLN A 283 26.61 6.96 3.98
C GLN A 283 26.66 7.55 5.41
N PRO A 284 26.98 6.74 6.44
CA PRO A 284 27.06 7.21 7.82
C PRO A 284 28.06 8.37 8.00
N GLU A 285 29.16 8.37 7.24
CA GLU A 285 30.13 9.47 7.21
C GLU A 285 29.55 10.76 6.63
N GLN A 286 28.69 10.66 5.61
CA GLN A 286 28.01 11.81 5.04
C GLN A 286 26.89 12.32 5.96
N ARG A 287 26.20 11.44 6.72
CA ARG A 287 25.28 11.87 7.79
C ARG A 287 25.99 12.65 8.88
N ALA A 288 27.13 12.12 9.35
CA ALA A 288 27.97 12.79 10.33
C ALA A 288 28.46 14.14 9.79
N THR A 289 28.90 14.19 8.53
CA THR A 289 29.37 15.43 7.89
C THR A 289 28.24 16.46 7.73
N ILE A 290 27.05 16.06 7.27
CA ILE A 290 25.88 16.93 7.12
C ILE A 290 25.41 17.44 8.48
N SER A 291 25.38 16.58 9.50
CA SER A 291 25.06 16.99 10.87
C SER A 291 26.09 17.96 11.44
N ALA A 292 27.38 17.73 11.19
CA ALA A 292 28.46 18.61 11.63
C ALA A 292 28.40 19.97 10.93
N GLN A 293 28.14 19.99 9.62
CA GLN A 293 27.93 21.21 8.84
C GLN A 293 26.69 21.98 9.29
N TYR A 294 25.60 21.28 9.62
CA TYR A 294 24.40 21.88 10.17
C TYR A 294 24.63 22.47 11.58
N GLN A 295 25.37 21.76 12.44
CA GLN A 295 25.76 22.25 13.76
C GLN A 295 26.67 23.48 13.65
N GLN A 296 27.65 23.44 12.75
CA GLN A 296 28.57 24.55 12.48
C GLN A 296 27.84 25.78 11.94
N THR A 297 26.84 25.59 11.06
CA THR A 297 26.02 26.69 10.55
C THR A 297 25.12 27.26 11.64
N LEU A 298 24.52 26.45 12.51
CA LEU A 298 23.78 26.94 13.68
C LEU A 298 24.66 27.70 14.68
N ASP A 299 25.88 27.22 14.92
CA ASP A 299 26.82 27.90 15.81
C ASP A 299 27.36 29.19 15.18
N ALA A 300 27.55 29.25 13.86
CA ALA A 300 27.89 30.46 13.14
C ALA A 300 26.76 31.50 13.17
N VAL A 301 25.50 31.04 13.11
CA VAL A 301 24.31 31.91 13.30
C VAL A 301 24.26 32.43 14.73
N ARG A 302 24.52 31.59 15.74
CA ARG A 302 24.57 32.00 17.15
C ARG A 302 25.69 32.99 17.43
N ARG A 303 26.82 32.86 16.71
CA ARG A 303 27.93 33.83 16.73
C ARG A 303 27.65 35.10 15.91
N GLY A 304 26.52 35.17 15.19
CA GLY A 304 26.14 36.32 14.37
C GLY A 304 26.87 36.42 13.03
N GLU A 305 27.58 35.38 12.61
CA GLU A 305 28.42 35.33 11.40
C GLU A 305 27.61 34.97 10.14
N LEU A 306 26.51 34.23 10.30
CA LEU A 306 25.58 33.88 9.21
C LEU A 306 24.14 34.24 9.60
N SER A 307 23.39 34.86 8.70
CA SER A 307 21.95 35.05 8.88
C SER A 307 21.19 33.85 8.28
N LEU A 308 20.35 33.20 9.09
CA LEU A 308 19.44 32.15 8.61
C LEU A 308 18.37 32.79 7.71
N GLY A 309 18.64 32.81 6.41
CA GLY A 309 17.63 32.81 5.35
C GLY A 309 16.52 33.86 5.44
N ARG A 310 16.87 35.12 5.20
CA ARG A 310 16.16 36.12 4.36
C ARG A 310 16.91 37.43 4.53
N GLN A 311 17.26 38.11 3.43
CA GLN A 311 17.83 39.45 3.48
C GLN A 311 16.87 40.36 4.26
N THR A 312 17.19 40.63 5.53
CA THR A 312 16.48 41.61 6.34
C THR A 312 16.94 42.99 5.86
N TYR A 313 16.09 43.65 5.07
CA TYR A 313 16.26 45.07 4.76
C TYR A 313 15.86 45.85 6.00
N THR A 314 16.77 46.63 6.55
CA THR A 314 16.43 47.56 7.63
C THR A 314 16.09 48.89 6.98
N VAL A 315 14.83 49.34 7.14
CA VAL A 315 14.37 50.65 6.68
C VAL A 315 14.76 51.69 7.71
N LEU A 316 15.62 52.63 7.34
CA LEU A 316 16.04 53.72 8.21
C LEU A 316 14.95 54.81 8.30
N PRO A 317 14.87 55.57 9.41
CA PRO A 317 14.01 56.73 9.50
C PRO A 317 14.39 57.75 8.42
N GLY A 318 13.54 57.89 7.39
CA GLY A 318 13.84 58.63 6.16
C GLY A 318 13.64 57.83 4.86
N GLY A 319 13.34 56.52 4.95
CA GLY A 319 12.88 55.71 3.81
C GLY A 319 14.00 55.02 3.00
N GLY A 320 15.26 55.10 3.43
CA GLY A 320 16.36 54.34 2.82
C GLY A 320 16.41 52.90 3.32
N MET A 321 16.63 51.93 2.43
CA MET A 321 16.81 50.52 2.77
C MET A 321 18.29 50.13 2.75
N VAL A 322 18.78 49.49 3.82
CA VAL A 322 20.13 48.91 3.89
C VAL A 322 20.04 47.40 4.08
N VAL A 323 20.87 46.66 3.35
CA VAL A 323 21.02 45.21 3.48
C VAL A 323 22.08 44.91 4.55
N GLY A 324 21.69 44.16 5.57
CA GLY A 324 22.57 43.75 6.67
C GLY A 324 22.12 44.29 8.04
N THR A 325 22.87 43.94 9.07
CA THR A 325 22.64 44.42 10.44
C THR A 325 23.20 45.85 10.58
N PRO A 326 22.65 46.69 11.46
CA PRO A 326 23.13 48.07 11.67
C PRO A 326 24.60 48.16 12.12
N GLN A 327 25.18 47.05 12.57
CA GLN A 327 26.57 46.97 13.01
C GLN A 327 27.54 46.68 11.87
N HIS A 328 27.10 46.05 10.77
CA HIS A 328 27.92 45.73 9.59
C HIS A 328 27.13 45.94 8.28
N PRO A 329 27.07 47.17 7.76
CA PRO A 329 26.44 47.44 6.48
C PRO A 329 27.31 46.91 5.33
N GLN A 330 26.72 46.12 4.42
CA GLN A 330 27.38 45.75 3.18
C GLN A 330 27.10 46.79 2.08
N PRO A 331 28.11 47.25 1.32
CA PRO A 331 27.90 48.12 0.19
C PRO A 331 27.25 47.34 -0.95
N VAL A 332 26.13 47.85 -1.47
CA VAL A 332 25.45 47.28 -2.64
C VAL A 332 26.01 47.98 -3.88
N ASP A 333 26.50 47.20 -4.84
CA ASP A 333 27.00 47.70 -6.11
C ASP A 333 25.81 48.15 -6.98
N ALA A 334 25.74 49.46 -7.26
CA ALA A 334 24.57 50.10 -7.89
C ALA A 334 24.30 49.57 -9.31
N ASP A 335 25.31 49.03 -9.98
CA ASP A 335 25.20 48.45 -11.33
C ASP A 335 24.48 47.08 -11.35
N ALA A 336 24.42 46.37 -10.22
CA ALA A 336 23.70 45.10 -10.12
C ALA A 336 22.18 45.31 -10.06
N LEU A 337 21.72 46.43 -9.48
CA LEU A 337 20.30 46.77 -9.37
C LEU A 337 19.70 47.24 -10.70
N ALA A 338 20.51 47.82 -11.59
CA ALA A 338 20.06 48.30 -12.90
C ALA A 338 19.95 47.18 -13.96
N ARG A 339 20.73 46.10 -13.84
CA ARG A 339 20.64 44.92 -14.73
C ARG A 339 19.49 43.98 -14.37
N ALA A 340 19.05 43.98 -13.11
CA ALA A 340 17.83 43.30 -12.67
C ALA A 340 16.62 44.20 -13.03
N GLY A 341 16.37 44.34 -14.33
CA GLY A 341 15.39 45.26 -14.88
C GLY A 341 14.04 45.23 -14.16
N GLY A 342 13.51 46.43 -13.96
CA GLY A 342 12.08 46.75 -13.97
C GLY A 342 11.20 45.92 -13.04
N LEU A 343 10.78 46.56 -11.95
CA LEU A 343 9.62 46.17 -11.15
C LEU A 343 8.40 45.89 -12.06
N SER A 344 8.17 44.62 -12.41
CA SER A 344 6.94 44.16 -13.03
C SER A 344 6.08 43.43 -11.98
N SER A 345 4.77 43.53 -12.18
CA SER A 345 3.66 42.92 -11.44
C SER A 345 3.79 41.38 -11.25
N GLU A 346 4.79 40.74 -11.83
CA GLU A 346 5.00 39.28 -11.79
C GLU A 346 5.62 38.79 -10.47
N ALA A 347 6.29 39.64 -9.70
CA ALA A 347 6.80 39.25 -8.37
C ALA A 347 5.66 39.02 -7.35
N MET A 348 4.52 39.69 -7.52
CA MET A 348 3.30 39.44 -6.73
C MET A 348 2.58 38.17 -7.19
N SER A 349 2.62 37.87 -8.49
CA SER A 349 2.10 36.60 -9.07
C SER A 349 2.96 35.39 -8.67
N ALA A 350 4.29 35.55 -8.56
CA ALA A 350 5.21 34.49 -8.14
C ALA A 350 5.02 34.09 -6.66
N ILE A 351 4.61 35.01 -5.79
CA ILE A 351 4.28 34.72 -4.39
C ILE A 351 2.94 33.97 -4.32
N ALA A 352 1.96 34.34 -5.15
CA ALA A 352 0.69 33.61 -5.26
C ALA A 352 0.87 32.22 -5.89
N SER A 353 1.71 32.07 -6.92
CA SER A 353 1.99 30.80 -7.59
C SER A 353 2.90 29.88 -6.77
N GLN A 354 3.82 30.42 -5.96
CA GLN A 354 4.58 29.61 -5.00
C GLN A 354 3.72 29.13 -3.82
N GLN A 355 2.72 29.90 -3.40
CA GLN A 355 1.74 29.44 -2.41
C GLN A 355 0.80 28.39 -2.99
N PHE A 356 0.36 28.56 -4.24
CA PHE A 356 -0.43 27.55 -4.96
C PHE A 356 0.34 26.26 -5.22
N PHE A 357 1.61 26.36 -5.65
CA PHE A 357 2.48 25.21 -5.85
C PHE A 357 2.82 24.51 -4.53
N ARG A 358 3.02 25.27 -3.44
CA ARG A 358 3.17 24.67 -2.10
C ARG A 358 1.90 23.99 -1.61
N GLN A 359 0.72 24.56 -1.88
CA GLN A 359 -0.56 23.93 -1.56
C GLN A 359 -0.83 22.69 -2.43
N GLN A 360 -0.45 22.72 -3.71
CA GLN A 360 -0.60 21.61 -4.64
C GLN A 360 0.36 20.46 -4.31
N VAL A 361 1.62 20.78 -3.96
CA VAL A 361 2.61 19.82 -3.45
C VAL A 361 2.20 19.29 -2.08
N GLN A 362 1.58 20.11 -1.22
CA GLN A 362 1.03 19.65 0.06
C GLN A 362 -0.22 18.76 -0.13
N GLN A 363 -1.06 19.02 -1.14
CA GLN A 363 -2.21 18.17 -1.51
C GLN A 363 -1.80 16.87 -2.22
N GLU A 364 -0.70 16.87 -2.98
CA GLU A 364 -0.18 15.68 -3.67
C GLU A 364 0.73 14.79 -2.81
N LEU A 365 1.47 15.36 -1.84
CA LEU A 365 2.39 14.60 -0.95
C LEU A 365 1.90 14.41 0.49
N MET A 366 0.87 15.13 0.94
CA MET A 366 0.22 14.88 2.23
C MET A 366 -1.25 14.53 2.03
N VAL A 367 -1.49 13.29 1.58
CA VAL A 367 -2.71 12.58 1.98
C VAL A 367 -2.47 12.02 3.38
N ASP A 368 -2.47 12.91 4.38
CA ASP A 368 -3.22 12.58 5.58
C ASP A 368 -4.66 12.97 5.29
N ARG A 369 -5.54 11.99 5.43
CA ARG A 369 -7.00 12.13 5.41
C ARG A 369 -7.41 13.32 6.30
N ASN A 370 -7.57 14.49 5.69
CA ASN A 370 -8.34 15.66 6.10
C ASN A 370 -8.60 15.76 7.63
N PRO A 371 -7.91 16.61 8.42
CA PRO A 371 -8.53 17.10 9.65
C PRO A 371 -9.70 18.01 9.23
N PRO A 372 -10.95 17.65 9.53
CA PRO A 372 -12.10 18.39 9.05
C PRO A 372 -12.16 19.77 9.70
N THR A 373 -12.39 20.82 8.91
CA THR A 373 -12.63 22.20 9.35
C THR A 373 -14.02 22.39 9.99
N MET A 374 -14.68 21.29 10.30
CA MET A 374 -16.04 21.22 10.80
C MET A 374 -16.16 19.98 11.69
N SER A 375 -16.86 20.07 12.82
CA SER A 375 -17.07 18.90 13.67
C SER A 375 -17.90 17.86 12.90
N LEU A 376 -17.73 16.56 13.23
CA LEU A 376 -18.54 15.49 12.62
C LEU A 376 -20.05 15.70 12.82
N GLN A 377 -20.45 16.39 13.89
CA GLN A 377 -21.85 16.75 14.15
C GLN A 377 -22.34 17.86 13.20
N ASP A 378 -21.51 18.87 12.93
CA ASP A 378 -21.83 19.95 11.98
C ASP A 378 -21.83 19.45 10.53
N PHE A 379 -21.01 18.45 10.19
CA PHE A 379 -21.02 17.78 8.89
C PHE A 379 -22.30 16.95 8.69
N ALA A 380 -22.66 16.10 9.66
CA ALA A 380 -23.89 15.31 9.59
C ALA A 380 -25.15 16.19 9.57
N ALA A 381 -25.15 17.32 10.29
CA ALA A 381 -26.24 18.29 10.26
C ALA A 381 -26.37 18.98 8.89
N LYS A 382 -25.25 19.35 8.24
CA LYS A 382 -25.29 19.94 6.90
C LYS A 382 -25.64 18.93 5.81
N GLU A 383 -25.10 17.71 5.87
CA GLU A 383 -25.37 16.68 4.88
C GLU A 383 -26.82 16.18 4.98
N SER A 384 -27.37 16.02 6.19
CA SER A 384 -28.79 15.70 6.37
C SER A 384 -29.71 16.85 5.95
N ALA A 385 -29.34 18.12 6.17
CA ALA A 385 -30.07 19.27 5.69
C ALA A 385 -30.03 19.38 4.15
N GLU A 386 -28.89 19.06 3.53
CA GLU A 386 -28.72 19.07 2.08
C GLU A 386 -29.46 17.89 1.42
N VAL A 387 -29.42 16.70 2.01
CA VAL A 387 -30.23 15.54 1.58
C VAL A 387 -31.72 15.81 1.74
N GLN A 388 -32.15 16.45 2.83
CA GLN A 388 -33.55 16.85 3.00
C GLN A 388 -33.96 17.93 1.98
N ARG A 389 -33.06 18.86 1.64
CA ARG A 389 -33.31 19.87 0.60
C ARG A 389 -33.40 19.24 -0.78
N GLN A 390 -32.51 18.31 -1.12
CA GLN A 390 -32.55 17.56 -2.38
C GLN A 390 -33.78 16.67 -2.47
N MET A 391 -34.20 16.03 -1.37
CA MET A 391 -35.45 15.25 -1.35
C MET A 391 -36.69 16.15 -1.47
N ALA A 392 -36.69 17.32 -0.85
CA ALA A 392 -37.78 18.29 -0.99
C ALA A 392 -37.84 18.89 -2.40
N GLU A 393 -36.69 19.24 -3.00
CA GLU A 393 -36.58 19.72 -4.38
C GLU A 393 -36.98 18.62 -5.39
N ALA A 394 -36.56 17.38 -5.17
CA ALA A 394 -36.95 16.24 -6.02
C ALA A 394 -38.44 15.90 -5.87
N ALA A 395 -38.99 15.95 -4.67
CA ALA A 395 -40.43 15.73 -4.44
C ALA A 395 -41.27 16.87 -5.05
N ALA A 396 -40.83 18.13 -4.94
CA ALA A 396 -41.47 19.27 -5.59
C ALA A 396 -41.40 19.15 -7.12
N ALA A 397 -40.24 18.80 -7.68
CA ALA A 397 -40.09 18.58 -9.12
C ALA A 397 -40.93 17.39 -9.62
N GLN A 398 -41.08 16.32 -8.83
CA GLN A 398 -41.97 15.21 -9.17
C GLN A 398 -43.45 15.61 -9.09
N GLN A 399 -43.83 16.44 -8.13
CA GLN A 399 -45.20 16.97 -8.02
C GLN A 399 -45.52 17.90 -9.18
N GLU A 400 -44.62 18.84 -9.52
CA GLU A 400 -44.77 19.73 -10.67
C GLU A 400 -44.85 18.92 -11.99
N GLN A 401 -44.00 17.89 -12.15
CA GLN A 401 -44.09 17.00 -13.32
C GLN A 401 -45.40 16.22 -13.35
N ALA A 402 -45.87 15.71 -12.22
CA ALA A 402 -47.14 14.99 -12.16
C ALA A 402 -48.34 15.90 -12.44
N GLU A 403 -48.30 17.16 -11.99
CA GLU A 403 -49.33 18.17 -12.28
C GLU A 403 -49.31 18.60 -13.76
N GLU A 404 -48.12 18.77 -14.35
CA GLU A 404 -47.98 19.03 -15.77
C GLU A 404 -48.43 17.84 -16.63
N ASP A 405 -48.10 16.61 -16.23
CA ASP A 405 -48.49 15.38 -16.91
C ASP A 405 -50.00 15.15 -16.81
N ALA A 406 -50.60 15.46 -15.66
CA ALA A 406 -52.06 15.46 -15.50
C ALA A 406 -52.73 16.55 -16.37
N ARG A 407 -52.07 17.69 -16.58
CA ARG A 407 -52.56 18.78 -17.43
C ARG A 407 -52.43 18.51 -18.92
N LEU A 408 -51.35 17.84 -19.36
CA LEU A 408 -51.12 17.49 -20.77
C LEU A 408 -51.86 16.22 -21.21
N GLY A 409 -52.23 15.34 -20.28
CA GLY A 409 -52.87 14.06 -20.60
C GLY A 409 -51.91 13.07 -21.29
N ARG A 410 -52.38 11.83 -21.52
CA ARG A 410 -51.52 10.73 -22.00
C ARG A 410 -50.83 11.00 -23.33
N GLU A 411 -51.52 11.63 -24.28
CA GLU A 411 -50.96 11.93 -25.60
C GLU A 411 -49.86 13.02 -25.53
N GLY A 412 -50.01 14.02 -24.65
CA GLY A 412 -48.99 15.07 -24.48
C GLY A 412 -47.71 14.60 -23.78
N VAL A 413 -47.84 13.61 -22.88
CA VAL A 413 -46.68 12.96 -22.24
C VAL A 413 -45.88 12.15 -23.27
N GLU A 414 -46.56 11.42 -24.15
CA GLU A 414 -45.91 10.65 -25.23
C GLU A 414 -45.20 11.54 -26.25
N GLU A 415 -45.76 12.71 -26.57
CA GLU A 415 -45.12 13.66 -27.48
C GLU A 415 -43.89 14.34 -26.85
N ARG A 416 -43.94 14.66 -25.55
CA ARG A 416 -42.76 15.15 -24.81
C ARG A 416 -41.65 14.11 -24.78
N GLN A 417 -42.00 12.83 -24.60
CA GLN A 417 -41.02 11.74 -24.63
C GLN A 417 -40.39 11.60 -26.02
N ARG A 418 -41.21 11.69 -27.09
CA ARG A 418 -40.70 11.69 -28.47
C ARG A 418 -39.75 12.85 -28.75
N GLN A 419 -40.04 14.05 -28.24
CA GLN A 419 -39.14 15.20 -28.39
C GLN A 419 -37.82 15.01 -27.63
N LYS A 420 -37.86 14.44 -26.41
CA LYS A 420 -36.64 14.09 -25.65
C LYS A 420 -35.81 13.05 -26.37
N ASP A 421 -36.45 12.01 -26.93
CA ASP A 421 -35.76 10.95 -27.67
C ASP A 421 -35.17 11.50 -28.98
N SER A 422 -35.86 12.40 -29.67
CA SER A 422 -35.35 13.10 -30.85
C SER A 422 -34.16 13.99 -30.50
N ALA A 423 -34.26 14.81 -29.45
CA ALA A 423 -33.16 15.66 -29.00
C ALA A 423 -31.96 14.85 -28.50
N TRP A 424 -32.20 13.68 -27.90
CA TRP A 424 -31.15 12.75 -27.50
C TRP A 424 -30.47 12.10 -28.71
N ALA A 425 -31.23 11.78 -29.76
CA ALA A 425 -30.67 11.31 -31.03
C ALA A 425 -29.81 12.40 -31.69
N ASP A 426 -30.34 13.64 -31.80
CA ASP A 426 -29.61 14.79 -32.33
C ASP A 426 -28.33 15.07 -31.52
N TRP A 427 -28.37 14.91 -30.19
CA TRP A 427 -27.20 15.06 -29.34
C TRP A 427 -26.14 13.98 -29.60
N LYS A 428 -26.54 12.71 -29.78
CA LYS A 428 -25.62 11.63 -30.14
C LYS A 428 -24.99 11.85 -31.51
N ASP A 429 -25.76 12.38 -32.46
CA ASP A 429 -25.27 12.69 -33.80
C ASP A 429 -24.29 13.87 -33.78
N ALA A 430 -24.52 14.87 -32.91
CA ALA A 430 -23.60 15.98 -32.67
C ALA A 430 -22.36 15.57 -31.83
N HIS A 431 -22.44 14.49 -31.06
CA HIS A 431 -21.36 13.94 -30.24
C HIS A 431 -21.05 12.49 -30.63
N PRO A 432 -20.58 12.24 -31.87
CA PRO A 432 -20.24 10.90 -32.30
C PRO A 432 -19.12 10.37 -31.40
N ALA A 433 -19.25 9.12 -30.95
CA ALA A 433 -18.22 8.46 -30.17
C ALA A 433 -16.95 8.30 -31.04
N TYR A 434 -16.00 9.23 -30.88
CA TYR A 434 -14.68 9.13 -31.51
C TYR A 434 -13.99 7.86 -31.00
N GLY A 435 -13.78 6.88 -31.87
CA GLY A 435 -12.95 5.71 -31.55
C GLY A 435 -13.40 4.34 -32.07
N ILE A 436 -14.55 4.22 -32.75
CA ILE A 436 -14.96 2.94 -33.35
C ILE A 436 -15.30 3.16 -34.83
N THR A 437 -14.28 3.10 -35.68
CA THR A 437 -14.47 2.86 -37.12
C THR A 437 -14.35 1.37 -37.40
N ASN A 438 -15.19 0.85 -38.31
CA ASN A 438 -15.19 -0.53 -38.79
C ASN A 438 -13.94 -0.92 -39.61
N LYS A 439 -12.83 -0.19 -39.48
CA LYS A 439 -11.52 -0.52 -40.03
C LYS A 439 -10.50 -0.26 -38.93
N GLY A 440 -9.87 -1.33 -38.48
CA GLY A 440 -9.10 -1.35 -37.25
C GLY A 440 -7.92 -0.37 -37.17
N ASN A 441 -7.61 -0.10 -35.90
CA ASN A 441 -6.32 0.22 -35.30
C ASN A 441 -5.65 1.59 -35.48
N TYR A 442 -5.37 2.14 -34.29
CA TYR A 442 -4.40 3.16 -33.84
C TYR A 442 -4.68 4.64 -34.14
N SER A 443 -4.87 5.38 -33.05
CA SER A 443 -3.73 6.01 -32.36
C SER A 443 -3.77 5.68 -30.87
#